data_AF-A0A2N5KB28-F1
#
_entry.id   AF-A0A2N5KB28-F1
#
_cell.length_a   1.000
_cell.length_b   1.000
_cell.length_c   1.000
_cell.angle_alpha   90.00
_cell.angle_beta   90.00
_cell.angle_gamma   90.00
#
_symmetry.space_group_name_H-M   'P 1'
#
loop_
_entity.id
_entity.type
_entity.pdbx_description
1 polymer ?
#
loop_
_entity_poly.entity_id
_entity_poly.type
_entity_poly.pdbx_seq_one_letter_code
_entity_poly.pdbx_strand_id
1 'polypeptide(L)'
;VHNAELAHKECHIPRENIFVCDSGDVVEIFHDGTAKKTGRVPVGGIMYDDSGAVVSEVVLKDRVHMANEGMFVVVLTVSKNGGRLLTSPDIISRGFIYLRDSEELMGLIRQYLKQKVARIFSGRKVDLDIIKKEIKDEITHILYDQTRRTPIVIPVINEIGGGGGNGGANNNDSTRNNVTRRPAQQQKPFRTPQTPASDVVVPADNRPHDI
;
A
#
# COMPACT_ATOMS: atom_id res chain seq x y z
N VAL A 1 24.81 20.94 -10.30
CA VAL A 1 25.61 21.09 -11.54
C VAL A 1 26.23 22.49 -11.67
N HIS A 2 25.50 23.58 -11.41
CA HIS A 2 26.05 24.94 -11.47
C HIS A 2 27.35 25.14 -10.66
N ASN A 3 27.42 24.64 -9.42
CA ASN A 3 28.64 24.73 -8.60
C ASN A 3 29.85 24.00 -9.21
N ALA A 4 29.63 22.92 -9.97
CA ALA A 4 30.69 22.20 -10.66
C ALA A 4 31.24 23.00 -11.85
N GLU A 5 30.38 23.76 -12.54
CA GLU A 5 30.82 24.66 -13.60
C GLU A 5 31.66 25.82 -13.06
N LEU A 6 31.27 26.38 -11.91
CA LEU A 6 32.02 27.43 -11.23
C LEU A 6 33.42 26.95 -10.84
N ALA A 7 33.52 25.76 -10.23
CA ALA A 7 34.78 25.13 -9.85
C ALA A 7 35.70 24.90 -11.06
N HIS A 8 35.14 24.54 -12.21
CA HIS A 8 35.92 24.35 -13.43
C HIS A 8 36.40 25.67 -14.05
N LYS A 9 35.51 26.66 -14.18
CA LYS A 9 35.78 27.90 -14.93
C LYS A 9 36.56 28.93 -14.13
N GLU A 10 36.18 29.16 -12.88
CA GLU A 10 36.77 30.22 -12.05
C GLU A 10 37.98 29.69 -11.25
N CYS A 11 37.86 28.47 -10.72
CA CYS A 11 38.91 27.87 -9.90
C CYS A 11 39.87 26.97 -10.71
N HIS A 12 39.66 26.85 -12.02
CA HIS A 12 40.52 26.10 -12.95
C HIS A 12 40.73 24.63 -12.54
N ILE A 13 39.79 24.03 -11.82
CA ILE A 13 39.85 22.62 -11.42
C ILE A 13 39.52 21.75 -12.64
N PRO A 14 40.35 20.76 -13.02
CA PRO A 14 40.04 19.82 -14.09
C PRO A 14 38.70 19.11 -13.87
N ARG A 15 37.88 18.95 -14.92
CA ARG A 15 36.55 18.31 -14.80
C ARG A 15 36.60 16.89 -14.25
N GLU A 16 37.66 16.15 -14.56
CA GLU A 16 37.91 14.80 -14.03
C GLU A 16 38.04 14.74 -12.51
N ASN A 17 38.39 15.87 -11.87
CA ASN A 17 38.52 15.99 -10.41
C ASN A 17 37.26 16.56 -9.75
N ILE A 18 36.15 16.75 -10.50
CA ILE A 18 34.91 17.32 -9.99
C ILE A 18 33.81 16.24 -10.00
N PHE A 19 33.44 15.76 -8.82
CA PHE A 19 32.43 14.71 -8.65
C PHE A 19 31.09 15.32 -8.25
N VAL A 20 30.13 15.37 -9.19
CA VAL A 20 28.73 15.64 -8.87
C VAL A 20 28.09 14.33 -8.40
N CYS A 21 27.76 14.28 -7.12
CA CYS A 21 27.24 13.09 -6.46
C CYS A 21 25.77 13.29 -6.08
N ASP A 22 24.97 12.26 -6.25
CA ASP A 22 23.67 12.12 -5.61
C ASP A 22 23.80 11.24 -4.37
N SER A 23 22.77 11.26 -3.52
CA SER A 23 22.72 10.40 -2.34
C SER A 23 23.07 8.94 -2.66
N GLY A 24 23.94 8.37 -1.84
CA GLY A 24 24.39 6.99 -1.98
C GLY A 24 25.53 6.78 -2.98
N ASP A 25 26.02 7.80 -3.67
CA ASP A 25 27.28 7.68 -4.41
C ASP A 25 28.47 7.44 -3.49
N VAL A 26 29.36 6.55 -3.92
CA VAL A 26 30.63 6.28 -3.25
C VAL A 26 31.76 6.91 -4.06
N VAL A 27 32.53 7.78 -3.41
CA VAL A 27 33.77 8.35 -3.95
C VAL A 27 34.92 7.83 -3.13
N GLU A 28 35.79 7.06 -3.77
CA GLU A 28 37.04 6.60 -3.19
C GLU A 28 38.14 7.62 -3.46
N ILE A 29 38.94 7.91 -2.43
CA ILE A 29 40.11 8.77 -2.51
C ILE A 29 41.32 7.90 -2.22
N PHE A 30 42.23 7.84 -3.17
CA PHE A 30 43.43 7.01 -3.12
C PHE A 30 44.61 7.81 -2.55
N HIS A 31 45.62 7.09 -2.06
CA HIS A 31 46.80 7.69 -1.43
C HIS A 31 47.72 8.40 -2.44
N ASP A 32 47.59 8.09 -3.73
CA ASP A 32 48.28 8.77 -4.82
C ASP A 32 47.65 10.13 -5.18
N GLY A 33 46.62 10.56 -4.45
CA GLY A 33 45.91 11.81 -4.67
C GLY A 33 44.81 11.72 -5.73
N THR A 34 44.60 10.55 -6.34
CA THR A 34 43.49 10.35 -7.27
C THR A 34 42.19 10.09 -6.52
N ALA A 35 41.07 10.43 -7.14
CA ALA A 35 39.74 10.10 -6.62
C ALA A 35 38.90 9.48 -7.74
N LYS A 36 38.01 8.55 -7.37
CA LYS A 36 37.14 7.88 -8.31
C LYS A 36 35.78 7.62 -7.69
N LYS A 37 34.75 7.84 -8.48
CA LYS A 37 33.40 7.38 -8.16
C LYS A 37 33.29 5.88 -8.47
N THR A 38 33.19 5.03 -7.46
CA THR A 38 33.36 3.58 -7.61
C THR A 38 32.09 2.75 -7.44
N GLY A 39 31.01 3.35 -6.92
CA GLY A 39 29.75 2.63 -6.81
C GLY A 39 28.63 3.43 -6.17
N ARG A 40 27.57 2.72 -5.81
CA ARG A 40 26.48 3.24 -4.99
C ARG A 40 26.15 2.32 -3.83
N VAL A 41 25.75 2.90 -2.71
CA VAL A 41 25.14 2.23 -1.57
C VAL A 41 23.63 2.50 -1.55
N PRO A 42 22.82 1.56 -1.06
CA PRO A 42 21.38 1.77 -0.94
C PRO A 42 21.11 2.91 0.04
N VAL A 43 20.37 3.90 -0.44
CA VAL A 43 19.90 5.04 0.34
C VAL A 43 18.43 5.28 0.04
N GLY A 44 17.71 5.84 0.99
CA GLY A 44 16.30 6.17 0.83
C GLY A 44 15.84 7.05 1.98
N GLY A 45 14.77 7.80 1.73
CA GLY A 45 14.07 8.53 2.78
C GLY A 45 13.15 7.60 3.55
N ILE A 46 13.04 7.81 4.87
CA ILE A 46 11.97 7.24 5.68
C ILE A 46 10.97 8.37 5.93
N MET A 47 9.71 8.11 5.60
CA MET A 47 8.64 9.07 5.81
C MET A 47 7.95 8.76 7.13
N TYR A 48 7.69 9.80 7.93
CA TYR A 48 6.94 9.71 9.17
C TYR A 48 5.63 10.51 9.03
N ASP A 49 4.56 10.04 9.65
CA ASP A 49 3.34 10.83 9.82
C ASP A 49 3.34 11.62 11.13
N ASP A 50 2.27 12.39 11.38
CA ASP A 50 2.10 13.20 12.59
C ASP A 50 2.08 12.36 13.88
N SER A 51 1.84 11.05 13.79
CA SER A 51 1.90 10.13 14.94
C SER A 51 3.31 9.58 15.19
N GLY A 52 4.27 9.90 14.32
CA GLY A 52 5.62 9.34 14.35
C GLY A 52 5.69 7.91 13.79
N ALA A 53 4.63 7.42 13.15
CA ALA A 53 4.64 6.12 12.49
C ALA A 53 5.29 6.21 11.11
N VAL A 54 6.05 5.19 10.75
CA VAL A 54 6.68 5.11 9.41
C VAL A 54 5.62 4.84 8.35
N VAL A 55 5.61 5.65 7.29
CA VAL A 55 4.69 5.54 6.17
C VAL A 55 5.41 4.97 4.95
N SER A 56 4.80 3.95 4.34
CA SER A 56 5.31 3.35 3.11
C SER A 56 5.05 4.26 1.89
N GLU A 57 5.99 4.25 0.95
CA GLU A 57 5.88 4.97 -0.33
C GLU A 57 4.60 4.61 -1.11
N VAL A 58 4.18 3.34 -1.05
CA VAL A 58 2.94 2.88 -1.72
C VAL A 58 1.72 3.62 -1.18
N VAL A 59 1.65 3.84 0.15
CA VAL A 59 0.56 4.57 0.78
C VAL A 59 0.58 6.04 0.36
N LEU A 60 1.77 6.64 0.25
CA LEU A 60 1.90 8.02 -0.21
C LEU A 60 1.46 8.16 -1.67
N LYS A 61 1.87 7.22 -2.53
CA LYS A 61 1.47 7.18 -3.93
C LYS A 61 -0.05 7.08 -4.07
N ASP A 62 -0.68 6.20 -3.30
CA ASP A 62 -2.14 6.08 -3.28
C ASP A 62 -2.81 7.38 -2.82
N ARG A 63 -2.31 8.02 -1.74
CA ARG A 63 -2.85 9.31 -1.26
C ARG A 63 -2.75 10.41 -2.31
N VAL A 64 -1.61 10.53 -2.99
CA VAL A 64 -1.41 11.51 -4.07
C VAL A 64 -2.37 11.24 -5.22
N HIS A 65 -2.53 9.98 -5.62
CA HIS A 65 -3.44 9.60 -6.69
C HIS A 65 -4.90 9.87 -6.31
N MET A 66 -5.30 9.54 -5.08
CA MET A 66 -6.64 9.85 -4.55
C MET A 66 -6.91 11.36 -4.50
N ALA A 67 -5.92 12.17 -4.14
CA ALA A 67 -6.08 13.63 -4.08
C ALA A 67 -6.30 14.24 -5.48
N ASN A 68 -5.65 13.69 -6.51
CA ASN A 68 -5.73 14.23 -7.88
C ASN A 68 -6.95 13.69 -8.65
N GLU A 69 -7.15 12.36 -8.61
CA GLU A 69 -8.13 11.68 -9.48
C GLU A 69 -9.40 11.26 -8.72
N GLY A 70 -9.36 11.22 -7.39
CA GLY A 70 -10.45 10.70 -6.57
C GLY A 70 -10.52 9.17 -6.53
N MET A 71 -11.64 8.66 -6.04
CA MET A 71 -11.90 7.23 -5.90
C MET A 71 -13.29 6.83 -6.39
N PHE A 72 -13.39 5.60 -6.86
CA PHE A 72 -14.60 4.99 -7.37
C PHE A 72 -14.75 3.57 -6.81
N VAL A 73 -15.70 3.37 -5.90
CA VAL A 73 -15.95 2.07 -5.25
C VAL A 73 -17.16 1.42 -5.87
N VAL A 74 -17.01 0.15 -6.23
CA VAL A 74 -18.10 -0.68 -6.75
C VAL A 74 -18.36 -1.81 -5.76
N VAL A 75 -19.56 -1.86 -5.20
CA VAL A 75 -19.96 -2.90 -4.25
C VAL A 75 -20.97 -3.81 -4.93
N LEU A 76 -20.62 -5.09 -5.01
CA LEU A 76 -21.45 -6.17 -5.54
C LEU A 76 -21.80 -7.11 -4.41
N THR A 77 -23.08 -7.46 -4.29
CA THR A 77 -23.52 -8.49 -3.35
C THR A 77 -24.03 -9.69 -4.14
N VAL A 78 -23.39 -10.83 -3.97
CA VAL A 78 -23.70 -12.07 -4.71
C VAL A 78 -24.12 -13.19 -3.75
N SER A 79 -25.00 -14.07 -4.22
CA SER A 79 -25.41 -15.25 -3.46
C SER A 79 -24.34 -16.33 -3.53
N LYS A 80 -23.94 -16.88 -2.38
CA LYS A 80 -22.97 -17.99 -2.30
C LYS A 80 -23.44 -19.27 -3.01
N ASN A 81 -24.76 -19.49 -3.07
CA ASN A 81 -25.34 -20.74 -3.59
C ASN A 81 -25.65 -20.67 -5.09
N GLY A 82 -25.87 -19.47 -5.63
CA GLY A 82 -26.30 -19.29 -7.02
C GLY A 82 -25.42 -18.38 -7.85
N GLY A 83 -24.42 -17.72 -7.26
CA GLY A 83 -23.57 -16.73 -7.93
C GLY A 83 -24.33 -15.50 -8.46
N ARG A 84 -25.64 -15.42 -8.22
CA ARG A 84 -26.48 -14.34 -8.73
C ARG A 84 -26.29 -13.11 -7.88
N LEU A 85 -26.31 -11.97 -8.54
CA LEU A 85 -26.36 -10.66 -7.90
C LEU A 85 -27.67 -10.56 -7.10
N LEU A 86 -27.57 -10.28 -5.79
CA LEU A 86 -28.71 -10.19 -4.87
C LEU A 86 -29.39 -8.82 -4.91
N THR A 87 -28.62 -7.76 -5.19
CA THR A 87 -29.08 -6.37 -5.24
C THR A 87 -28.42 -5.63 -6.40
N SER A 88 -28.92 -4.46 -6.79
CA SER A 88 -28.23 -3.65 -7.79
C SER A 88 -26.82 -3.26 -7.29
N PRO A 89 -25.80 -3.17 -8.17
CA PRO A 89 -24.48 -2.71 -7.78
C PRO A 89 -24.57 -1.33 -7.14
N ASP A 90 -23.94 -1.19 -5.98
CA ASP A 90 -23.82 0.10 -5.30
C ASP A 90 -22.50 0.76 -5.70
N ILE A 91 -22.56 2.06 -5.96
CA ILE A 91 -21.44 2.83 -6.49
C ILE A 91 -21.23 4.07 -5.63
N ILE A 92 -20.00 4.21 -5.11
CA ILE A 92 -19.61 5.34 -4.27
C ILE A 92 -18.45 6.05 -4.96
N SER A 93 -18.64 7.33 -5.28
CA SER A 93 -17.61 8.22 -5.84
C SER A 93 -17.23 9.30 -4.82
N ARG A 94 -15.92 9.56 -4.66
CA ARG A 94 -15.41 10.70 -3.87
C ARG A 94 -14.26 11.38 -4.60
N GLY A 95 -14.27 12.71 -4.71
CA GLY A 95 -13.19 13.49 -5.35
C GLY A 95 -13.07 13.31 -6.87
N PHE A 96 -13.96 12.52 -7.48
CA PHE A 96 -13.92 12.19 -8.90
C PHE A 96 -15.09 12.86 -9.64
N ILE A 97 -16.27 12.25 -9.63
CA ILE A 97 -17.50 12.78 -10.27
C ILE A 97 -18.58 13.02 -9.23
N TYR A 98 -19.31 14.13 -9.39
CA TYR A 98 -20.48 14.45 -8.58
C TYR A 98 -21.68 13.70 -9.15
N LEU A 99 -22.40 12.94 -8.31
CA LEU A 99 -23.48 12.03 -8.73
C LEU A 99 -24.59 12.72 -9.55
N ARG A 100 -24.78 14.03 -9.40
CA ARG A 100 -25.80 14.80 -10.14
C ARG A 100 -25.43 15.05 -11.60
N ASP A 101 -24.15 15.13 -11.92
CA ASP A 101 -23.68 15.48 -13.26
C ASP A 101 -23.44 14.23 -14.13
N SER A 102 -23.66 13.04 -13.58
CA SER A 102 -23.26 11.78 -14.21
C SER A 102 -24.22 10.62 -13.92
N GLU A 103 -25.51 10.91 -13.74
CA GLU A 103 -26.52 9.88 -13.49
C GLU A 103 -26.58 8.86 -14.65
N GLU A 104 -26.46 9.32 -15.89
CA GLU A 104 -26.42 8.47 -17.08
C GLU A 104 -25.21 7.54 -17.08
N LEU A 105 -24.01 8.08 -16.81
CA LEU A 105 -22.78 7.29 -16.70
C LEU A 105 -22.89 6.24 -15.57
N MET A 106 -23.46 6.62 -14.43
CA MET A 106 -23.70 5.68 -13.32
C MET A 106 -24.70 4.59 -13.70
N GLY A 107 -25.75 4.95 -14.45
CA GLY A 107 -26.73 4.01 -14.98
C GLY A 107 -26.10 3.01 -15.95
N LEU A 108 -25.27 3.49 -16.88
CA LEU A 108 -24.52 2.68 -17.83
C LEU A 108 -23.59 1.70 -17.10
N ILE A 109 -22.81 2.19 -16.13
CA ILE A 109 -21.91 1.34 -15.34
C ILE A 109 -22.69 0.30 -14.54
N ARG A 110 -23.80 0.67 -13.88
CA ARG A 110 -24.66 -0.28 -13.16
C ARG A 110 -25.19 -1.37 -14.08
N GLN A 111 -25.64 -1.00 -15.28
CA GLN A 111 -26.18 -1.94 -16.26
C GLN A 111 -25.07 -2.88 -16.78
N TYR A 112 -23.90 -2.32 -17.08
CA TYR A 112 -22.73 -3.08 -17.50
C TYR A 112 -22.32 -4.13 -16.46
N LEU A 113 -22.19 -3.73 -15.19
CA LEU A 113 -21.85 -4.62 -14.08
C LEU A 113 -22.88 -5.74 -13.90
N LYS A 114 -24.18 -5.42 -13.98
CA LYS A 114 -25.25 -6.43 -13.92
C LYS A 114 -25.10 -7.49 -15.00
N GLN A 115 -24.86 -7.08 -16.24
CA GLN A 115 -24.68 -7.99 -17.37
C GLN A 115 -23.38 -8.80 -17.27
N LYS A 116 -22.29 -8.19 -16.82
CA LYS A 116 -21.00 -8.87 -16.63
C LYS A 116 -21.11 -9.95 -15.56
N VAL A 117 -21.63 -9.61 -14.38
CA VAL A 117 -21.83 -10.57 -13.28
C VAL A 117 -22.78 -11.70 -13.70
N ALA A 118 -23.90 -11.38 -14.36
CA ALA A 118 -24.84 -12.40 -14.83
C ALA A 118 -24.18 -13.41 -15.79
N ARG A 119 -23.28 -12.97 -16.66
CA ARG A 119 -22.53 -13.85 -17.57
C ARG A 119 -21.53 -14.72 -16.83
N ILE A 120 -20.74 -14.13 -15.94
CA ILE A 120 -19.67 -14.83 -15.20
C ILE A 120 -20.22 -15.96 -14.34
N PHE A 121 -21.32 -15.72 -13.61
CA PHE A 121 -21.86 -16.67 -12.64
C PHE A 121 -22.88 -17.68 -13.23
N SER A 122 -23.07 -17.68 -14.56
CA SER A 122 -24.08 -18.50 -15.24
C SER A 122 -23.74 -20.00 -15.40
N GLY A 123 -22.65 -20.51 -14.79
CA GLY A 123 -22.38 -21.95 -14.89
C GLY A 123 -21.08 -22.51 -14.30
N ARG A 124 -20.30 -21.75 -13.51
CA ARG A 124 -19.04 -22.25 -12.93
C ARG A 124 -18.76 -21.68 -11.54
N LYS A 125 -17.93 -22.39 -10.77
CA LYS A 125 -17.18 -21.77 -9.66
C LYS A 125 -16.22 -20.76 -10.26
N VAL A 126 -16.28 -19.53 -9.78
CA VAL A 126 -15.45 -18.44 -10.29
C VAL A 126 -14.54 -17.94 -9.18
N ASP A 127 -13.30 -17.64 -9.55
CA ASP A 127 -12.36 -16.99 -8.67
C ASP A 127 -12.72 -15.50 -8.54
N LEU A 128 -13.09 -15.08 -7.34
CA LEU A 128 -13.50 -13.71 -7.04
C LEU A 128 -12.39 -12.70 -7.33
N ASP A 129 -11.11 -13.08 -7.21
CA ASP A 129 -10.01 -12.14 -7.42
C ASP A 129 -9.79 -11.85 -8.91
N ILE A 130 -10.05 -12.83 -9.77
CA ILE A 130 -10.09 -12.63 -11.23
C ILE A 130 -11.24 -11.67 -11.58
N ILE A 131 -12.44 -11.89 -11.02
CA ILE A 131 -13.60 -11.00 -11.27
C ILE A 131 -13.31 -9.58 -10.82
N LYS A 132 -12.76 -9.40 -9.61
CA LYS A 132 -12.39 -8.08 -9.09
C LYS A 132 -11.42 -7.38 -10.06
N LYS A 133 -10.41 -8.09 -10.55
CA LYS A 133 -9.44 -7.53 -11.49
C LYS A 133 -10.09 -7.13 -12.81
N GLU A 134 -10.89 -8.00 -13.41
CA GLU A 134 -11.61 -7.68 -14.66
C GLU A 134 -12.52 -6.47 -14.49
N ILE A 135 -13.31 -6.42 -13.41
CA ILE A 135 -14.18 -5.28 -13.10
C ILE A 135 -13.35 -4.01 -12.95
N LYS A 136 -12.24 -4.06 -12.22
CA LYS A 136 -11.36 -2.90 -12.04
C LYS A 136 -10.90 -2.37 -13.40
N ASP A 137 -10.32 -3.23 -14.24
CA ASP A 137 -9.72 -2.84 -15.51
C ASP A 137 -10.79 -2.29 -16.49
N GLU A 138 -11.95 -2.94 -16.57
CA GLU A 138 -13.06 -2.53 -17.44
C GLU A 138 -13.69 -1.19 -16.99
N ILE A 139 -13.92 -1.02 -15.69
CA ILE A 139 -14.46 0.23 -15.16
C ILE A 139 -13.45 1.35 -15.32
N THR A 140 -12.15 1.12 -15.09
CA THR A 140 -11.12 2.11 -15.34
C THR A 140 -11.14 2.59 -16.80
N HIS A 141 -11.31 1.68 -17.77
CA HIS A 141 -11.41 2.04 -19.18
C HIS A 141 -12.65 2.89 -19.48
N ILE A 142 -13.83 2.46 -19.00
CA ILE A 142 -15.09 3.20 -19.20
C ILE A 142 -15.00 4.61 -18.61
N LEU A 143 -14.44 4.74 -17.40
CA LEU A 143 -14.27 6.04 -16.74
C LEU A 143 -13.30 6.93 -17.52
N TYR A 144 -12.19 6.39 -18.01
CA TYR A 144 -11.23 7.16 -18.79
C TYR A 144 -11.81 7.64 -20.13
N ASP A 145 -12.56 6.80 -20.85
CA ASP A 145 -13.16 7.18 -22.12
C ASP A 145 -14.17 8.32 -21.98
N GLN A 146 -14.95 8.28 -20.90
CA GLN A 146 -16.03 9.23 -20.66
C GLN A 146 -15.56 10.52 -20.00
N THR A 147 -14.53 10.44 -19.15
CA THR A 147 -14.13 11.57 -18.28
C THR A 147 -12.69 12.03 -18.45
N ARG A 148 -11.86 11.27 -19.17
CA ARG A 148 -10.40 11.49 -19.33
C ARG A 148 -9.62 11.54 -18.01
N ARG A 149 -10.18 10.92 -16.97
CA ARG A 149 -9.62 10.82 -15.63
C ARG A 149 -9.58 9.36 -15.18
N THR A 150 -8.64 9.03 -14.30
CA THR A 150 -8.38 7.64 -13.85
C THR A 150 -8.44 7.57 -12.32
N PRO A 151 -9.64 7.58 -11.71
CA PRO A 151 -9.77 7.45 -10.26
C PRO A 151 -9.30 6.06 -9.81
N ILE A 152 -8.97 5.95 -8.52
CA ILE A 152 -8.72 4.63 -7.92
C ILE A 152 -10.03 3.84 -7.90
N VAL A 153 -10.09 2.74 -8.66
CA VAL A 153 -11.24 1.83 -8.71
C VAL A 153 -11.06 0.69 -7.68
N ILE A 154 -12.03 0.57 -6.75
CA ILE A 154 -12.01 -0.44 -5.69
C ILE A 154 -13.25 -1.34 -5.82
N PRO A 155 -13.11 -2.56 -6.38
CA PRO A 155 -14.19 -3.54 -6.45
C PRO A 155 -14.31 -4.33 -5.15
N VAL A 156 -15.49 -4.32 -4.54
CA VAL A 156 -15.84 -5.08 -3.35
C VAL A 156 -16.94 -6.07 -3.72
N ILE A 157 -16.66 -7.37 -3.51
CA ILE A 157 -17.65 -8.44 -3.76
C ILE A 157 -17.96 -9.11 -2.43
N ASN A 158 -19.20 -8.95 -1.98
CA ASN A 158 -19.72 -9.57 -0.78
C ASN A 158 -20.51 -10.83 -1.16
N GLU A 159 -20.07 -11.99 -0.69
CA GLU A 159 -20.83 -13.24 -0.81
C GLU A 159 -21.75 -13.41 0.40
N ILE A 160 -23.06 -13.49 0.17
CA ILE A 160 -24.03 -13.83 1.20
C ILE A 160 -24.51 -15.27 0.95
N GLY A 161 -24.17 -16.15 1.87
CA GLY A 161 -24.78 -17.48 1.98
C GLY A 161 -25.76 -17.46 3.14
N GLY A 162 -27.02 -17.82 2.89
CA GLY A 162 -27.95 -18.11 3.98
C GLY A 162 -27.32 -19.17 4.87
N GLY A 163 -27.00 -18.80 6.10
CA GLY A 163 -26.62 -19.77 7.12
C GLY A 163 -27.74 -20.79 7.20
N GLY A 164 -27.43 -22.05 6.87
CA GLY A 164 -28.32 -23.15 7.18
C GLY A 164 -28.56 -23.11 8.69
N GLY A 165 -29.82 -22.89 9.07
CA GLY A 165 -30.27 -23.14 10.43
C GLY A 165 -29.98 -24.60 10.74
N ASN A 166 -29.10 -24.83 11.71
CA ASN A 166 -29.03 -26.14 12.33
C ASN A 166 -30.20 -26.24 13.31
N GLY A 167 -31.06 -27.22 13.07
CA GLY A 167 -32.40 -27.32 13.64
C GLY A 167 -32.43 -27.45 15.17
N GLY A 168 -33.53 -26.97 15.74
CA GLY A 168 -33.94 -27.40 17.06
C GLY A 168 -34.55 -28.81 17.00
N ALA A 169 -34.08 -29.71 17.86
CA ALA A 169 -34.90 -30.61 18.69
C ALA A 169 -34.02 -31.52 19.56
N ASN A 170 -34.17 -31.34 20.88
CA ASN A 170 -34.11 -32.30 22.00
C ASN A 170 -33.06 -33.44 22.01
N ASN A 171 -32.28 -33.49 23.10
CA ASN A 171 -32.58 -34.41 24.22
C ASN A 171 -31.70 -34.15 25.46
N ASN A 172 -32.29 -34.46 26.60
CA ASN A 172 -31.74 -34.40 27.97
C ASN A 172 -30.33 -35.00 28.10
N ASP A 173 -29.46 -34.30 28.83
CA ASP A 173 -28.67 -34.96 29.89
C ASP A 173 -28.22 -33.92 30.93
N SER A 174 -28.81 -34.03 32.12
CA SER A 174 -28.46 -33.29 33.32
C SER A 174 -27.49 -34.13 34.15
N THR A 175 -26.21 -34.22 33.78
CA THR A 175 -25.23 -34.93 34.62
C THR A 175 -23.77 -34.41 34.50
N ARG A 176 -23.29 -33.85 35.63
CA ARG A 176 -21.90 -33.85 36.17
C ARG A 176 -20.80 -32.94 35.60
N ASN A 177 -20.48 -31.93 36.44
CA ASN A 177 -19.15 -31.57 36.96
C ASN A 177 -17.92 -32.27 36.34
N ASN A 178 -17.03 -31.46 35.73
CA ASN A 178 -15.65 -31.36 36.21
C ASN A 178 -14.94 -30.11 35.64
N VAL A 179 -14.77 -29.11 36.50
CA VAL A 179 -13.90 -27.95 36.25
C VAL A 179 -12.46 -28.41 36.45
N THR A 180 -11.76 -28.73 35.36
CA THR A 180 -10.30 -28.84 35.37
C THR A 180 -9.72 -27.49 34.97
N ARG A 181 -9.28 -26.72 35.97
CA ARG A 181 -8.53 -25.48 35.79
C ARG A 181 -7.18 -25.79 35.14
N ARG A 182 -6.99 -25.37 33.89
CA ARG A 182 -5.66 -25.28 33.27
C ARG A 182 -4.98 -23.99 33.75
N PRO A 183 -3.74 -24.02 34.27
CA PRO A 183 -3.03 -22.79 34.60
C PRO A 183 -2.65 -22.02 33.32
N ALA A 184 -2.73 -20.70 33.42
CA ALA A 184 -2.41 -19.75 32.37
C ALA A 184 -0.95 -19.91 31.89
N GLN A 185 -0.76 -20.00 30.58
CA GLN A 185 0.57 -19.82 29.97
C GLN A 185 0.95 -18.35 30.11
N GLN A 186 2.01 -18.12 30.88
CA GLN A 186 2.66 -16.84 31.09
C GLN A 186 3.25 -16.35 29.76
N GLN A 187 2.69 -15.27 29.21
CA GLN A 187 3.30 -14.56 28.09
C GLN A 187 4.66 -14.04 28.53
N LYS A 188 5.74 -14.51 27.87
CA LYS A 188 7.06 -13.91 28.00
C LYS A 188 6.99 -12.48 27.44
N PRO A 189 7.51 -11.44 28.12
CA PRO A 189 7.54 -10.11 27.56
C PRO A 189 8.41 -10.08 26.31
N PHE A 190 7.95 -9.34 25.29
CA PHE A 190 8.68 -9.08 24.06
C PHE A 190 10.08 -8.54 24.40
N ARG A 191 11.12 -9.18 23.86
CA ARG A 191 12.47 -8.61 23.86
C ARG A 191 12.48 -7.43 22.90
N THR A 192 12.83 -6.25 23.38
CA THR A 192 13.22 -5.11 22.53
C THR A 192 14.38 -5.55 21.62
N PRO A 193 14.41 -5.16 20.34
CA PRO A 193 15.57 -5.39 19.50
C PRO A 193 16.79 -4.74 20.14
N GLN A 194 17.84 -5.52 20.38
CA GLN A 194 19.12 -4.99 20.81
C GLN A 194 19.74 -4.27 19.62
N THR A 195 19.89 -2.95 19.72
CA THR A 195 20.76 -2.20 18.83
C THR A 195 22.18 -2.75 19.01
N PRO A 196 22.90 -3.19 17.95
CA PRO A 196 24.29 -3.53 18.10
C PRO A 196 25.06 -2.28 18.56
N ALA A 197 25.79 -2.40 19.66
CA ALA A 197 26.67 -1.35 20.13
C ALA A 197 27.73 -1.09 19.05
N SER A 198 27.57 -0.01 18.31
CA SER A 198 28.67 0.60 17.59
C SER A 198 29.54 1.31 18.63
N ASP A 199 30.71 0.74 18.88
CA ASP A 199 31.76 1.35 19.70
C ASP A 199 32.11 2.72 19.12
N VAL A 200 31.60 3.78 19.75
CA VAL A 200 32.10 5.14 19.54
C VAL A 200 33.40 5.23 20.35
N VAL A 201 34.53 5.05 19.68
CA VAL A 201 35.85 5.37 20.25
C VAL A 201 35.94 6.89 20.38
N VAL A 202 35.80 7.39 21.59
CA VAL A 202 36.05 8.80 21.93
C VAL A 202 37.58 8.99 22.02
N PRO A 203 38.20 9.87 21.23
CA PRO A 203 39.63 10.12 21.36
C PRO A 203 39.91 10.86 22.67
N ALA A 204 40.96 10.44 23.38
CA ALA A 204 41.38 11.02 24.65
C ALA A 204 41.80 12.50 24.46
N ASP A 205 41.12 13.41 25.16
CA ASP A 205 41.48 14.83 25.28
C ASP A 205 42.76 14.93 26.13
N ASN A 206 43.91 15.00 25.45
CA ASN A 206 45.20 15.26 26.08
C ASN A 206 45.56 16.74 25.89
N ARG A 207 44.89 17.60 26.64
CA ARG A 207 45.36 18.98 26.87
C ARG A 207 46.03 19.04 28.24
N PRO A 208 47.32 19.38 28.34
CA PRO A 208 47.95 19.61 29.62
C PRO A 208 47.40 20.91 30.22
N HIS A 209 46.75 20.77 31.37
CA HIS A 209 46.57 21.84 32.33
C HIS A 209 47.95 22.19 32.92
N ASP A 210 48.43 23.41 32.71
CA ASP A 210 48.65 24.40 33.79
C ASP A 210 49.64 25.51 33.41
N ILE A 211 49.32 26.68 33.98
CA ILE A 211 50.07 27.94 34.24
C ILE A 211 50.34 28.91 33.07
#